data_AF-A0A7C1M5T5-F1
#
_entry.id   AF-A0A7C1M5T5-F1
#
_cell.length_a   1.000
_cell.length_b   1.000
_cell.length_c   1.000
_cell.angle_alpha   90.00
_cell.angle_beta   90.00
_cell.angle_gamma   90.00
#
_symmetry.space_group_name_H-M   'P 1'
#
loop_
_entity.id
_entity.type
_entity.pdbx_description
1 polymer ?
#
loop_
_entity_poly.entity_id
_entity_poly.type
_entity_poly.pdbx_seq_one_letter_code
_entity_poly.pdbx_strand_id
1 'polypeptide(L)'
;AYDLALSSSFLGMGSTNLKGTPGFIELTLSNGDTYRSGDPEALLEAATGWQLPLESLTWWIRGVQAPGGDFRLLFDDRGELAMIRQAGWEIRYDRWHESQGDIPALPARITALKDDKRVRVVVGNWQNLNP
;
A
#
# COMPACT_ATOMS: atom_id res chain seq x y z
N ALA A 1 11.99 -1.16 -7.91
CA ALA A 1 10.75 -1.96 -7.93
C ALA A 1 10.36 -2.36 -6.50
N TYR A 2 9.13 -2.80 -6.25
CA TYR A 2 8.73 -3.29 -4.93
C TYR A 2 7.91 -4.58 -5.03
N ASP A 3 8.09 -5.44 -4.02
CA ASP A 3 7.32 -6.66 -3.79
C ASP A 3 6.51 -6.48 -2.49
N LEU A 4 5.18 -6.46 -2.62
CA LEU A 4 4.24 -6.23 -1.55
C LEU A 4 3.42 -7.50 -1.32
N ALA A 5 3.21 -7.86 -0.06
CA ALA A 5 2.18 -8.80 0.33
C ALA A 5 0.98 -8.03 0.88
N LEU A 6 -0.20 -8.24 0.30
CA LEU A 6 -1.47 -7.67 0.72
C LEU A 6 -2.32 -8.77 1.37
N SER A 7 -3.01 -8.42 2.45
CA SER A 7 -3.96 -9.32 3.09
C SER A 7 -5.20 -8.59 3.57
N SER A 8 -6.35 -9.25 3.42
CA SER A 8 -7.65 -8.70 3.82
C SER A 8 -8.69 -9.78 4.08
N SER A 9 -9.15 -9.86 5.33
CA SER A 9 -10.18 -10.82 5.72
C SER A 9 -11.53 -10.55 5.05
N PHE A 10 -11.87 -9.29 4.76
CA PHE A 10 -13.18 -8.94 4.18
C PHE A 10 -13.25 -9.16 2.67
N LEU A 11 -12.09 -9.18 1.99
CA LEU A 11 -12.01 -9.43 0.55
C LEU A 11 -11.96 -10.93 0.24
N GLY A 12 -11.96 -11.80 1.27
CA GLY A 12 -11.65 -13.22 1.09
C GLY A 12 -10.26 -13.48 0.52
N MET A 13 -9.44 -12.43 0.40
CA MET A 13 -8.08 -12.50 -0.09
C MET A 13 -7.20 -12.92 1.08
N GLY A 14 -6.57 -14.08 0.96
CA GLY A 14 -5.53 -14.53 1.87
C GLY A 14 -4.30 -13.62 1.75
N SER A 15 -3.13 -14.21 1.63
CA SER A 15 -1.96 -13.44 1.20
C SER A 15 -2.00 -13.33 -0.33
N THR A 16 -2.22 -12.12 -0.83
CA THR A 16 -2.12 -11.73 -2.24
C THR A 16 -0.77 -11.04 -2.44
N ASN A 17 -0.10 -11.31 -3.55
CA ASN A 17 1.18 -10.64 -3.85
C ASN A 17 0.96 -9.54 -4.89
N LEU A 18 1.56 -8.39 -4.68
CA LEU A 18 1.55 -7.26 -5.60
C LEU A 18 2.98 -6.89 -5.93
N LYS A 19 3.31 -6.95 -7.21
CA LYS A 19 4.62 -6.53 -7.73
C LYS A 19 4.45 -5.33 -8.62
N GLY A 20 5.36 -4.37 -8.51
CA GLY A 20 5.24 -3.18 -9.34
C GLY A 20 6.45 -2.27 -9.39
N THR A 21 6.39 -1.40 -10.38
CA THR A 21 7.18 -0.19 -10.53
C THR A 21 6.22 1.01 -10.51
N PRO A 22 6.71 2.25 -10.32
CA PRO A 22 5.85 3.41 -10.52
C PRO A 22 5.12 3.33 -11.87
N GLY A 23 3.78 3.32 -11.84
CA GLY A 23 2.92 3.24 -13.02
C GLY A 23 2.57 1.84 -13.55
N PHE A 24 3.09 0.75 -12.96
CA PHE A 24 2.70 -0.62 -13.33
C PHE A 24 2.53 -1.52 -12.11
N ILE A 25 1.37 -2.17 -12.02
CA ILE A 25 1.01 -3.06 -10.92
C ILE A 25 0.56 -4.41 -11.49
N GLU A 26 1.14 -5.47 -10.96
CA GLU A 26 0.70 -6.84 -11.14
C GLU A 26 0.12 -7.35 -9.83
N LEU A 27 -1.13 -7.84 -9.88
CA LEU A 27 -1.84 -8.40 -8.74
C LEU A 27 -1.98 -9.91 -8.91
N THR A 28 -1.42 -10.69 -7.99
CA THR A 28 -1.59 -12.15 -7.95
C THR A 28 -2.46 -12.54 -6.76
N LEU A 29 -3.68 -13.00 -7.05
CA LEU A 29 -4.64 -13.47 -6.05
C LEU A 29 -4.22 -14.83 -5.46
N SER A 30 -4.82 -15.18 -4.32
CA SER A 30 -4.51 -16.43 -3.60
C SER A 30 -4.86 -17.71 -4.37
N ASN A 31 -5.72 -17.64 -5.39
CA ASN A 31 -6.04 -18.77 -6.28
C ASN A 31 -5.02 -18.94 -7.42
N GLY A 32 -4.01 -18.07 -7.50
CA GLY A 32 -2.98 -18.06 -8.55
C GLY A 32 -3.30 -17.15 -9.73
N ASP A 33 -4.53 -16.58 -9.80
CA ASP A 33 -4.90 -15.68 -10.88
C ASP A 33 -4.06 -14.40 -10.80
N THR A 34 -3.38 -14.10 -11.90
CA THR A 34 -2.57 -12.91 -12.04
C THR A 34 -3.25 -11.94 -12.97
N TYR A 35 -3.45 -10.73 -12.47
CA TYR A 35 -4.08 -9.66 -13.21
C TYR A 35 -3.05 -8.58 -13.52
N ARG A 36 -2.88 -8.38 -14.81
CA ARG A 36 -2.10 -7.29 -15.41
C ARG A 36 -3.10 -6.50 -16.24
N SER A 37 -3.50 -5.36 -15.73
CA SER A 37 -4.47 -4.48 -16.37
C SER A 37 -3.87 -3.08 -16.41
N GLY A 38 -4.25 -2.28 -17.40
CA GLY A 38 -4.06 -0.83 -17.31
C GLY A 38 -4.87 -0.22 -16.15
N ASP A 39 -5.83 -0.96 -15.62
CA ASP A 39 -6.70 -0.60 -14.49
C ASP A 39 -6.97 -1.83 -13.58
N PRO A 40 -6.03 -2.17 -12.67
CA PRO A 40 -6.22 -3.23 -11.68
C PRO A 40 -7.21 -2.87 -10.58
N GLU A 41 -7.49 -1.58 -10.38
CA GLU A 41 -8.47 -1.11 -9.39
C GLU A 41 -9.89 -1.49 -9.82
N ALA A 42 -10.24 -1.23 -11.09
CA ALA A 42 -11.55 -1.58 -11.64
C ALA A 42 -11.85 -3.08 -11.54
N LEU A 43 -10.83 -3.92 -11.72
CA LEU A 43 -11.00 -5.36 -11.56
C LEU A 43 -11.27 -5.74 -10.09
N LEU A 44 -10.50 -5.19 -9.15
CA LEU A 44 -10.71 -5.47 -7.74
C LEU A 44 -12.11 -5.02 -7.31
N GLU A 45 -12.55 -3.86 -7.78
CA GLU A 45 -13.91 -3.36 -7.57
C GLU A 45 -14.95 -4.31 -8.17
N ALA A 46 -14.79 -4.76 -9.41
CA ALA A 46 -15.73 -5.69 -10.05
C ALA A 46 -15.81 -7.05 -9.30
N ALA A 47 -14.69 -7.55 -8.78
CA ALA A 47 -14.62 -8.83 -8.09
C ALA A 47 -15.13 -8.76 -6.64
N THR A 48 -14.97 -7.62 -5.96
CA THR A 48 -15.16 -7.52 -4.50
C THR A 48 -16.17 -6.45 -4.07
N GLY A 49 -16.61 -5.60 -4.99
CA GLY A 49 -17.42 -4.41 -4.72
C GLY A 49 -16.67 -3.34 -3.92
N TRP A 50 -15.34 -3.45 -3.78
CA TRP A 50 -14.54 -2.54 -2.99
C TRP A 50 -13.45 -1.87 -3.81
N GLN A 51 -13.40 -0.55 -3.70
CA GLN A 51 -12.44 0.29 -4.40
C GLN A 51 -11.23 0.55 -3.51
N LEU A 52 -10.13 -0.14 -3.77
CA LEU A 52 -8.81 0.16 -3.22
C LEU A 52 -8.05 1.04 -4.21
N PRO A 53 -7.72 2.30 -3.86
CA PRO A 53 -6.93 3.17 -4.72
C PRO A 53 -5.47 2.71 -4.69
N LEU A 54 -5.13 1.77 -5.57
CA LEU A 54 -3.79 1.25 -5.77
C LEU A 54 -2.81 2.37 -6.13
N GLU A 55 -3.21 3.37 -6.91
CA GLU A 55 -2.35 4.52 -7.22
C GLU A 55 -1.96 5.28 -5.93
N SER A 56 -2.95 5.67 -5.11
CA SER A 56 -2.69 6.35 -3.83
C SER A 56 -1.90 5.46 -2.88
N LEU A 57 -2.16 4.16 -2.88
CA LEU A 57 -1.44 3.19 -2.08
C LEU A 57 0.06 3.20 -2.38
N THR A 58 0.48 3.39 -3.64
CA THR A 58 1.91 3.47 -3.99
C THR A 58 2.65 4.65 -3.35
N TRP A 59 1.94 5.73 -3.02
CA TRP A 59 2.48 6.87 -2.28
C TRP A 59 2.52 6.55 -0.78
N TRP A 60 1.43 6.02 -0.25
CA TRP A 60 1.32 5.71 1.16
C TRP A 60 2.33 4.67 1.64
N ILE A 61 2.63 3.64 0.83
CA ILE A 61 3.67 2.65 1.15
C ILE A 61 5.08 3.27 1.26
N ARG A 62 5.30 4.46 0.71
CA ARG A 62 6.57 5.21 0.80
C ARG A 62 6.58 6.20 1.97
N GLY A 63 5.51 6.28 2.76
CA GLY A 63 5.43 7.24 3.87
C GLY A 63 5.06 8.66 3.43
N VAL A 64 4.45 8.83 2.25
CA VAL A 64 4.05 10.15 1.73
C VAL A 64 2.59 10.15 1.31
N GLN A 65 1.96 11.33 1.35
CA GLN A 65 0.62 11.54 0.85
C GLN A 65 0.58 11.37 -0.68
N ALA A 66 -0.55 10.89 -1.19
CA ALA A 66 -0.82 10.89 -2.62
C ALA A 66 -0.96 12.33 -3.14
N PRO A 67 -0.71 12.60 -4.42
CA PRO A 67 -0.93 13.91 -5.02
C PRO A 67 -2.40 14.33 -4.92
N GLY A 68 -2.63 15.58 -4.50
CA GLY A 68 -3.97 16.17 -4.43
C GLY A 68 -4.78 15.76 -3.19
N GLY A 69 -5.86 16.53 -2.98
CA GLY A 69 -6.75 16.37 -1.83
C GLY A 69 -6.13 16.81 -0.50
N ASP A 70 -6.99 17.02 0.48
CA ASP A 70 -6.56 17.35 1.84
C ASP A 70 -6.03 16.10 2.54
N PHE A 71 -4.96 16.29 3.30
CA PHE A 71 -4.35 15.25 4.11
C PHE A 71 -4.04 15.77 5.52
N ARG A 72 -3.96 14.84 6.48
CA ARG A 72 -3.42 15.09 7.81
C ARG A 72 -2.35 14.07 8.14
N LEU A 73 -1.19 14.55 8.58
CA LEU A 73 -0.10 13.74 9.09
C LEU A 73 -0.18 13.74 10.62
N LEU A 74 -0.05 12.56 11.22
CA LEU A 74 0.14 12.41 12.66
C LEU A 74 1.48 11.72 12.89
N PHE A 75 2.24 12.29 13.81
CA PHE A 75 3.54 11.80 14.22
C PHE A 75 3.44 11.24 15.65
N ASP A 76 4.29 10.28 15.98
CA ASP A 76 4.41 9.77 17.34
C ASP A 76 5.28 10.67 18.23
N ASP A 77 5.50 10.25 19.48
CA ASP A 77 6.29 11.00 20.47
C ASP A 77 7.78 11.12 20.10
N ARG A 78 8.25 10.35 19.10
CA ARG A 78 9.62 10.41 18.56
C ARG A 78 9.72 11.29 17.32
N GLY A 79 8.60 11.83 16.86
CA GLY A 79 8.51 12.61 15.62
C GLY A 79 8.50 11.73 14.37
N GLU A 80 8.27 10.43 14.48
CA GLU A 80 8.16 9.51 13.34
C GLU A 80 6.72 9.53 12.80
N LEU A 81 6.56 9.42 11.48
CA LEU A 81 5.23 9.40 10.86
C LEU A 81 4.47 8.15 11.33
N ALA A 82 3.40 8.37 12.09
CA ALA A 82 2.56 7.31 12.64
C ALA A 82 1.33 7.06 11.77
N MET A 83 0.78 8.11 11.14
CA MET A 83 -0.45 7.99 10.36
C MET A 83 -0.62 9.09 9.31
N ILE A 84 -1.19 8.71 8.16
CA ILE A 84 -1.78 9.63 7.18
C ILE A 84 -3.29 9.46 7.17
N ARG A 85 -4.03 10.55 7.19
CA ARG A 85 -5.45 10.57 6.82
C ARG A 85 -5.63 11.34 5.53
N GLN A 86 -6.16 10.71 4.47
CA GLN A 86 -6.33 11.34 3.16
C GLN A 86 -7.48 10.67 2.40
N ALA A 87 -8.33 11.45 1.73
CA ALA A 87 -9.42 10.93 0.88
C ALA A 87 -10.34 9.89 1.58
N GLY A 88 -10.60 10.08 2.88
CA GLY A 88 -11.41 9.16 3.70
C GLY A 88 -10.66 7.91 4.18
N TRP A 89 -9.40 7.74 3.80
CA TRP A 89 -8.53 6.66 4.28
C TRP A 89 -7.77 7.06 5.51
N GLU A 90 -7.57 6.08 6.40
CA GLU A 90 -6.61 6.14 7.50
C GLU A 90 -5.50 5.12 7.24
N ILE A 91 -4.27 5.60 7.09
CA ILE A 91 -3.08 4.78 6.83
C ILE A 91 -2.21 4.80 8.07
N ARG A 92 -2.11 3.67 8.75
CA ARG A 92 -1.26 3.49 9.94
C ARG A 92 0.07 2.87 9.54
N TYR A 93 1.16 3.44 10.05
CA TYR A 93 2.51 2.94 9.83
C TYR A 93 2.91 2.03 10.99
N ASP A 94 2.72 0.72 10.80
CA ASP A 94 2.86 -0.27 11.87
C ASP A 94 4.30 -0.74 12.09
N ARG A 95 5.18 -0.52 11.10
CA ARG A 95 6.60 -0.88 11.14
C ARG A 95 7.36 -0.12 10.07
N TRP A 96 8.55 0.31 10.41
CA TRP A 96 9.53 0.92 9.51
C TRP A 96 10.75 0.00 9.35
N HIS A 97 11.35 0.01 8.18
CA HIS A 97 12.73 -0.41 7.98
C HIS A 97 13.64 0.76 8.36
N GLU A 98 14.75 0.47 9.03
CA GLU A 98 15.77 1.49 9.31
C GLU A 98 16.42 1.97 8.00
N SER A 99 16.95 3.19 8.01
CA SER A 99 17.73 3.72 6.90
C SER A 99 18.96 2.85 6.65
N GLN A 100 19.22 2.51 5.39
CA GLN A 100 20.40 1.72 5.00
C GLN A 100 21.20 2.48 3.93
N GLY A 101 22.37 3.01 4.32
CA GLY A 101 23.21 3.82 3.43
C GLY A 101 22.45 5.03 2.90
N ASP A 102 22.32 5.13 1.57
CA ASP A 102 21.62 6.21 0.89
C ASP A 102 20.09 6.02 0.82
N ILE A 103 19.57 4.89 1.32
CA ILE A 103 18.14 4.60 1.32
C ILE A 103 17.52 5.14 2.62
N PRO A 104 16.56 6.07 2.56
CA PRO A 104 15.89 6.57 3.75
C PRO A 104 15.09 5.46 4.44
N ALA A 105 14.70 5.69 5.69
CA ALA A 105 13.76 4.80 6.37
C ALA A 105 12.46 4.69 5.55
N LEU A 106 12.02 3.46 5.30
CA LEU A 106 10.83 3.18 4.49
C LEU A 106 9.86 2.31 5.29
N PRO A 107 8.54 2.47 5.11
CA PRO A 107 7.57 1.59 5.73
C PRO A 107 7.82 0.13 5.37
N ALA A 108 7.87 -0.72 6.40
CA ALA A 108 7.92 -2.17 6.26
C ALA A 108 6.52 -2.79 6.33
N ARG A 109 5.59 -2.12 7.02
CA ARG A 109 4.20 -2.55 7.14
C ARG A 109 3.28 -1.37 7.36
N ILE A 110 2.22 -1.31 6.57
CA ILE A 110 1.12 -0.36 6.76
C ILE A 110 -0.21 -1.09 6.90
N THR A 111 -1.14 -0.46 7.62
CA THR A 111 -2.54 -0.85 7.64
C THR A 111 -3.38 0.31 7.09
N ALA A 112 -4.04 0.08 5.95
CA ALA A 112 -4.97 1.01 5.33
C ALA A 112 -6.40 0.67 5.77
N LEU A 113 -7.12 1.67 6.29
CA LEU A 113 -8.50 1.55 6.73
C LEU A 113 -9.40 2.52 5.98
N LYS A 114 -10.59 2.05 5.62
CA LYS A 114 -11.69 2.86 5.10
C LYS A 114 -12.99 2.28 5.64
N ASP A 115 -13.72 3.07 6.41
CA ASP A 115 -14.91 2.62 7.14
C ASP A 115 -14.60 1.42 8.04
N ASP A 116 -15.28 0.29 7.87
CA ASP A 116 -15.06 -0.97 8.58
C ASP A 116 -14.05 -1.91 7.87
N LYS A 117 -13.56 -1.51 6.70
CA LYS A 117 -12.67 -2.32 5.86
C LYS A 117 -11.21 -2.03 6.17
N ARG A 118 -10.39 -3.09 6.16
CA ARG A 118 -8.97 -3.05 6.47
C ARG A 118 -8.16 -3.86 5.48
N VAL A 119 -7.12 -3.24 4.94
CA VAL A 119 -6.05 -3.91 4.19
C VAL A 119 -4.73 -3.74 4.92
N ARG A 120 -4.02 -4.84 5.09
CA ARG A 120 -2.64 -4.81 5.56
C ARG A 120 -1.70 -5.05 4.41
N VAL A 121 -0.68 -4.19 4.30
CA VAL A 121 0.39 -4.29 3.31
C VAL A 121 1.69 -4.51 4.05
N VAL A 122 2.43 -5.55 3.67
CA VAL A 122 3.78 -5.81 4.15
C VAL A 122 4.73 -5.61 2.97
N VAL A 123 5.73 -4.76 3.16
CA VAL A 123 6.76 -4.50 2.15
C VAL A 123 7.96 -5.39 2.47
N GLY A 124 8.13 -6.44 1.66
CA GLY A 124 9.16 -7.45 1.88
C GLY A 124 10.55 -6.93 1.55
N ASN A 125 10.74 -6.53 0.29
CA ASN A 125 12.01 -6.00 -0.20
C ASN A 125 11.79 -4.75 -1.05
N TRP A 126 12.48 -3.68 -0.68
CA TRP A 126 12.69 -2.53 -1.55
C TRP A 126 13.87 -2.85 -2.46
N GLN A 127 13.63 -3.20 -3.73
CA GLN A 127 14.71 -3.35 -4.71
C GLN A 127 14.91 -2.01 -5.41
N ASN A 128 16.17 -1.58 -5.52
CA ASN A 128 16.62 -0.32 -6.12
C ASN A 128 15.59 0.28 -7.09
N LEU A 129 15.10 1.49 -6.77
CA LEU A 129 14.23 2.30 -7.61
C LEU A 129 15.05 2.96 -8.75
N ASN A 130 16.08 2.28 -9.26
CA ASN A 130 16.80 2.79 -10.41
C ASN A 130 15.97 2.53 -11.67
N PRO A 131 15.72 3.56 -12.50
CA PRO A 131 15.11 3.41 -13.81
C PRO A 131 15.98 2.59 -14.76
#